data_AF-A0A0B1U352-F1
#
_entry.id   AF-A0A0B1U352-F1
#
_cell.length_a   1.000
_cell.length_b   1.000
_cell.length_c   1.000
_cell.angle_alpha   90.00
_cell.angle_beta   90.00
_cell.angle_gamma   90.00
#
_symmetry.space_group_name_H-M   'P 1'
#
loop_
_entity.id
_entity.type
_entity.pdbx_description
1 polymer ?
#
loop_
_entity_poly.entity_id
_entity_poly.type
_entity_poly.pdbx_seq_one_letter_code
_entity_poly.pdbx_strand_id
1 'polypeptide(L)'
;MPSAPPAATDIMDALLCADDATPYPGQQALERLIRRAAAPLPAKPAPGPESSPAGPTLRPVPAKARQRQAKRKATHYFAPEAVGRLESARTALDVLARQSAPGQTRRVSKSAVLEAALTLACDAFEAAGPGSPLARRLLSQPAPTPPKTGG
;
A
#
# COMPACT_ATOMS: atom_id res chain seq x y z
N MET A 1 -5.29 -35.52 -33.71
CA MET A 1 -6.14 -34.33 -33.88
C MET A 1 -6.11 -33.53 -32.58
N PRO A 2 -5.24 -32.51 -32.44
CA PRO A 2 -5.20 -31.70 -31.22
C PRO A 2 -6.43 -30.78 -31.14
N SER A 3 -7.17 -30.89 -30.04
CA SER A 3 -8.33 -30.08 -29.68
C SER A 3 -7.90 -28.64 -29.39
N ALA A 4 -8.53 -27.67 -30.06
CA ALA A 4 -8.28 -26.24 -29.86
C ALA A 4 -8.75 -25.79 -28.46
N PRO A 5 -8.04 -24.86 -27.79
CA PRO A 5 -8.48 -24.29 -26.53
C PRO A 5 -9.78 -23.48 -26.72
N PRO A 6 -10.70 -23.46 -25.74
CA PRO A 6 -11.94 -22.70 -25.84
C PRO A 6 -11.63 -21.21 -26.00
N ALA A 7 -12.26 -20.58 -26.99
CA ALA A 7 -12.15 -19.15 -27.25
C ALA A 7 -12.51 -18.35 -25.99
N ALA A 8 -11.69 -17.34 -25.67
CA ALA A 8 -11.94 -16.43 -24.56
C ALA A 8 -13.30 -15.75 -24.78
N THR A 9 -14.28 -16.11 -23.96
CA THR A 9 -15.62 -15.54 -24.00
C THR A 9 -15.52 -14.08 -23.55
N ASP A 10 -15.93 -13.15 -24.42
CA ASP A 10 -15.97 -11.73 -24.08
C ASP A 10 -17.02 -11.52 -22.98
N ILE A 11 -16.58 -10.96 -21.86
CA ILE A 11 -17.40 -10.70 -20.68
C ILE A 11 -18.54 -9.73 -21.04
N MET A 12 -18.32 -8.84 -22.01
CA MET A 12 -19.34 -7.89 -22.46
C MET A 12 -20.46 -8.58 -23.23
N ASP A 13 -20.13 -9.55 -24.08
CA ASP A 13 -21.15 -10.35 -24.81
C ASP A 13 -21.93 -11.26 -23.86
N ALA A 14 -21.27 -11.81 -22.84
CA ALA A 14 -21.94 -12.63 -21.83
C ALA A 14 -22.93 -11.82 -20.97
N LEU A 15 -22.66 -10.54 -20.70
CA LEU A 15 -23.55 -9.66 -19.95
C LEU A 15 -24.72 -9.15 -20.80
N LEU A 16 -24.52 -8.98 -22.11
CA LEU A 16 -25.55 -8.49 -23.04
C LEU A 16 -26.54 -9.58 -23.47
N CYS A 17 -26.12 -10.85 -23.46
CA CYS A 17 -26.96 -12.01 -23.82
C CYS A 17 -27.56 -12.75 -22.62
N ALA A 18 -27.26 -12.35 -21.38
CA ALA A 18 -27.78 -13.00 -20.19
C ALA A 18 -29.22 -12.54 -19.89
N ASP A 19 -30.19 -13.44 -20.09
CA ASP A 19 -31.52 -13.28 -19.51
C ASP A 19 -31.41 -13.26 -17.97
N ASP A 20 -32.28 -12.47 -17.32
CA ASP A 20 -32.38 -12.31 -15.85
C ASP A 20 -32.57 -13.64 -15.09
N ALA A 21 -32.84 -14.73 -15.80
CA ALA A 21 -32.98 -16.07 -15.26
C ALA A 21 -31.64 -16.85 -15.12
N THR A 22 -30.53 -16.31 -15.64
CA THR A 22 -29.22 -16.99 -15.53
C THR A 22 -28.52 -16.58 -14.22
N PRO A 23 -28.34 -17.53 -13.26
CA PRO A 23 -27.71 -17.20 -11.98
C PRO A 23 -26.26 -16.77 -12.19
N TYR A 24 -25.88 -15.64 -11.57
CA TYR A 24 -24.56 -15.04 -11.75
C TYR A 24 -23.45 -16.01 -11.28
N PRO A 25 -22.35 -16.16 -12.04
CA PRO A 25 -21.26 -17.02 -11.62
C PRO A 25 -20.72 -16.57 -10.26
N GLY A 26 -20.78 -17.46 -9.26
CA GLY A 26 -20.36 -17.17 -7.88
C GLY A 26 -21.48 -16.76 -6.92
N GLN A 27 -22.73 -16.62 -7.37
CA GLN A 27 -23.87 -16.26 -6.52
C GLN A 27 -24.04 -17.21 -5.33
N GLN A 28 -23.95 -18.53 -5.54
CA GLN A 28 -24.07 -19.51 -4.45
C GLN A 28 -22.94 -19.40 -3.41
N ALA A 29 -21.72 -19.03 -3.83
CA ALA A 29 -20.60 -18.86 -2.91
C ALA A 29 -20.80 -17.61 -2.05
N LEU A 30 -21.29 -16.53 -2.65
CA LEU A 30 -21.67 -15.31 -1.95
C LEU A 30 -22.82 -15.57 -0.96
N GLU A 31 -23.88 -16.27 -1.37
CA GLU A 31 -25.00 -16.63 -0.50
C GLU A 31 -24.56 -17.47 0.70
N ARG A 32 -23.65 -18.44 0.50
CA ARG A 32 -23.07 -19.23 1.61
C ARG A 32 -22.28 -18.35 2.58
N LEU A 33 -21.53 -17.37 2.06
CA LEU A 33 -20.76 -16.44 2.88
C LEU A 33 -21.67 -15.52 3.71
N ILE A 34 -22.73 -14.99 3.10
CA ILE A 34 -23.75 -14.19 3.77
C ILE A 34 -24.42 -15.00 4.88
N ARG A 35 -24.84 -16.24 4.60
CA ARG A 35 -25.46 -17.12 5.62
C ARG A 35 -24.51 -17.43 6.77
N ARG A 36 -23.22 -17.63 6.49
CA ARG A 36 -22.22 -17.87 7.54
C ARG A 36 -21.97 -16.62 8.39
N ALA A 37 -21.98 -15.44 7.81
CA ALA A 37 -21.83 -14.17 8.52
C ALA A 37 -23.06 -13.82 9.37
N ALA A 38 -24.26 -14.20 8.90
CA ALA A 38 -25.53 -14.01 9.61
C ALA A 38 -25.82 -15.11 10.64
N ALA A 39 -25.05 -16.20 10.67
CA ALA A 39 -25.23 -17.27 11.64
C ALA A 39 -24.91 -16.77 13.06
N PRO A 40 -25.82 -16.94 14.03
CA PRO A 40 -25.54 -16.63 15.42
C PRO A 40 -24.32 -17.42 15.91
N LEU A 41 -23.38 -16.74 16.54
CA LEU A 41 -22.21 -17.37 17.16
C LEU A 41 -22.68 -18.45 18.15
N PRO A 42 -22.13 -19.66 18.11
CA PRO A 42 -22.48 -20.69 19.09
C PRO A 42 -22.15 -20.17 20.49
N ALA A 43 -23.15 -20.24 21.37
CA ALA A 43 -23.00 -19.86 22.76
C ALA A 43 -21.82 -20.65 23.37
N LYS A 44 -20.90 -19.90 23.98
CA LYS A 44 -19.74 -20.43 24.69
C LYS A 44 -20.24 -21.40 25.77
N PRO A 45 -19.75 -22.65 25.85
CA PRO A 45 -20.15 -23.56 26.92
C PRO A 45 -19.76 -22.94 28.28
N ALA A 46 -20.69 -22.99 29.22
CA ALA A 46 -20.48 -22.55 30.59
C ALA A 46 -19.35 -23.36 31.25
N PRO A 47 -18.47 -22.74 32.05
CA PRO A 47 -17.43 -23.46 32.78
C PRO A 47 -18.06 -24.34 33.86
N GLY A 48 -17.88 -25.65 33.75
CA GLY A 48 -18.16 -26.60 34.83
C GLY A 48 -17.15 -26.48 35.98
N PRO A 49 -17.47 -27.02 37.16
CA PRO A 49 -16.68 -26.83 38.37
C PRO A 49 -15.36 -27.62 38.34
N GLU A 50 -14.42 -27.08 39.11
CA GLU A 50 -12.99 -27.33 39.20
C GLU A 50 -12.57 -28.80 39.41
N SER A 51 -11.44 -29.18 38.79
CA SER A 51 -10.39 -30.00 39.44
C SER A 51 -9.17 -30.20 38.53
N SER A 52 -8.11 -29.40 38.74
CA SER A 52 -6.69 -29.82 38.70
C SER A 52 -5.72 -28.63 38.71
N PRO A 53 -4.53 -28.78 39.31
CA PRO A 53 -3.66 -27.67 39.65
C PRO A 53 -3.03 -27.04 38.41
N ALA A 54 -3.09 -25.71 38.37
CA ALA A 54 -2.59 -24.87 37.30
C ALA A 54 -1.06 -24.92 37.22
N GLY A 55 -0.53 -25.52 36.15
CA GLY A 55 0.78 -25.13 35.64
C GLY A 55 0.69 -23.70 35.07
N PRO A 56 1.71 -22.85 35.25
CA PRO A 56 1.67 -21.48 34.76
C PRO A 56 1.67 -21.48 33.23
N THR A 57 0.48 -21.32 32.64
CA THR A 57 0.33 -21.03 31.22
C THR A 57 0.79 -19.59 31.00
N LEU A 58 2.02 -19.44 30.51
CA LEU A 58 2.54 -18.19 29.98
C LEU A 58 1.62 -17.75 28.84
N ARG A 59 0.66 -16.87 29.17
CA ARG A 59 -0.15 -16.19 28.16
C ARG A 59 0.80 -15.38 27.28
N PRO A 60 0.74 -15.49 25.94
CA PRO A 60 1.49 -14.61 25.07
C PRO A 60 1.04 -13.17 25.37
N VAL A 61 1.93 -12.36 25.93
CA VAL A 61 1.71 -10.94 26.08
C VAL A 61 1.61 -10.38 24.65
N PRO A 62 0.50 -9.72 24.26
CA PRO A 62 0.41 -9.12 22.94
C PRO A 62 1.55 -8.10 22.82
N ALA A 63 2.41 -8.30 21.82
CA ALA A 63 3.49 -7.36 21.52
C ALA A 63 2.86 -5.96 21.41
N LYS A 64 3.30 -5.04 22.28
CA LYS A 64 2.85 -3.64 22.27
C LYS A 64 2.93 -3.15 20.83
N ALA A 65 1.77 -2.96 20.19
CA ALA A 65 1.71 -2.37 18.88
C ALA A 65 2.33 -0.98 19.01
N ARG A 66 3.54 -0.79 18.46
CA ARG A 66 4.15 0.52 18.36
C ARG A 66 3.09 1.43 17.74
N GLN A 67 2.65 2.42 18.50
CA GLN A 67 1.67 3.40 18.06
C GLN A 67 2.21 4.02 16.77
N ARG A 68 1.70 3.57 15.62
CA ARG A 68 2.08 4.14 14.33
C ARG A 68 1.55 5.56 14.35
N GLN A 69 2.46 6.53 14.43
CA GLN A 69 2.07 7.94 14.30
C GLN A 69 1.25 8.09 13.01
N ALA A 70 0.12 8.79 13.12
CA ALA A 70 -0.78 8.95 12.00
C ALA A 70 -0.07 9.74 10.89
N LYS A 71 0.06 9.12 9.71
CA LYS A 71 0.65 9.79 8.54
C LYS A 71 -0.27 10.94 8.10
N ARG A 72 0.32 12.12 7.88
CA ARG A 72 -0.36 13.29 7.31
C ARG A 72 -0.19 13.29 5.79
N LYS A 73 -1.24 13.71 5.07
CA LYS A 73 -1.20 13.86 3.60
C LYS A 73 -0.87 15.31 3.25
N ALA A 74 -0.02 15.50 2.25
CA ALA A 74 0.28 16.81 1.66
C ALA A 74 0.35 16.66 0.13
N THR A 75 -0.15 17.66 -0.59
CA THR A 75 -0.12 17.71 -2.04
C THR A 75 0.91 18.75 -2.48
N HIS A 76 1.82 18.36 -3.36
CA HIS A 76 2.91 19.21 -3.85
C HIS A 76 2.95 19.22 -5.37
N TYR A 77 3.22 20.39 -5.94
CA TYR A 77 3.50 20.52 -7.36
C TYR A 77 4.98 20.27 -7.64
N PHE A 78 5.26 19.53 -8.71
CA PHE A 78 6.62 19.20 -9.14
C PHE A 78 6.78 19.53 -10.62
N ALA A 79 7.99 19.92 -11.03
CA ALA A 79 8.34 19.98 -12.43
C ALA A 79 8.21 18.59 -13.08
N PRO A 80 7.74 18.46 -14.33
CA PRO A 80 7.55 17.18 -14.99
C PRO A 80 8.80 16.29 -14.98
N GLU A 81 9.97 16.88 -15.19
CA GLU A 81 11.26 16.16 -15.13
C GLU A 81 11.58 15.58 -13.74
N ALA A 82 11.18 16.27 -12.67
CA ALA A 82 11.36 15.78 -11.31
C ALA A 82 10.47 14.56 -11.04
N VAL A 83 9.24 14.56 -11.59
CA VAL A 83 8.34 13.41 -11.53
C VAL A 83 8.92 12.22 -12.29
N GLY A 84 9.43 12.43 -13.51
CA GLY A 84 10.09 11.38 -14.29
C GLY A 84 11.28 10.76 -13.56
N ARG A 85 12.12 11.59 -12.92
CA ARG A 85 13.23 11.11 -12.08
C ARG A 85 12.74 10.31 -10.87
N LEU A 86 11.67 10.74 -10.21
CA LEU A 86 11.10 10.02 -9.07
C LEU A 86 10.58 8.63 -9.47
N GLU A 87 9.85 8.51 -10.58
CA GLU A 87 9.37 7.20 -11.07
C GLU A 87 10.52 6.27 -11.45
N SER A 88 11.54 6.81 -12.12
CA SER A 88 12.72 6.05 -12.52
C SER A 88 13.47 5.54 -11.29
N ALA A 89 13.71 6.41 -10.31
CA ALA A 89 14.37 6.04 -9.06
C ALA A 89 13.57 4.97 -8.29
N ARG A 90 12.25 5.13 -8.20
CA ARG A 90 11.38 4.13 -7.57
C ARG A 90 11.49 2.77 -8.26
N THR A 91 11.46 2.74 -9.59
CA THR A 91 11.57 1.50 -10.36
C THR A 91 12.90 0.82 -10.13
N ALA A 92 14.00 1.57 -10.16
CA ALA A 92 15.34 1.06 -9.84
C ALA A 92 15.42 0.50 -8.41
N LEU A 93 14.85 1.20 -7.43
CA LEU A 93 14.78 0.73 -6.04
C LEU A 93 13.93 -0.54 -5.90
N ASP A 94 12.83 -0.66 -6.64
CA ASP A 94 12.00 -1.87 -6.67
C ASP A 94 12.79 -3.08 -7.22
N VAL A 95 13.63 -2.86 -8.23
CA VAL A 95 14.52 -3.91 -8.77
C VAL A 95 15.56 -4.32 -7.73
N LEU A 96 16.24 -3.36 -7.11
CA LEU A 96 17.24 -3.61 -6.06
C LEU A 96 16.62 -4.34 -4.85
N ALA A 97 15.42 -3.93 -4.41
CA ALA A 97 14.75 -4.56 -3.28
C ALA A 97 14.46 -6.05 -3.54
N ARG A 98 14.07 -6.41 -4.77
CA ARG A 98 13.81 -7.81 -5.16
C ARG A 98 15.08 -8.65 -5.20
N GLN A 99 16.21 -8.05 -5.60
CA GLN A 99 17.51 -8.71 -5.63
C GLN A 99 18.04 -8.96 -4.21
N SER A 100 17.91 -7.98 -3.31
CA SER A 100 18.45 -8.05 -1.95
C SER A 100 17.65 -8.94 -0.99
N ALA A 101 16.36 -9.12 -1.23
CA ALA A 101 15.50 -9.93 -0.37
C ALA A 101 14.55 -10.81 -1.20
N PRO A 102 15.07 -11.91 -1.79
CA PRO A 102 14.23 -12.85 -2.54
C PRO A 102 13.13 -13.41 -1.62
N GLY A 103 11.87 -13.23 -2.04
CA GLY A 103 10.68 -13.61 -1.27
C GLY A 103 9.96 -12.44 -0.58
N GLN A 104 10.56 -11.25 -0.51
CA GLN A 104 9.88 -10.08 0.00
C GLN A 104 9.06 -9.41 -1.12
N THR A 105 7.74 -9.41 -0.97
CA THR A 105 6.79 -8.89 -1.97
C THR A 105 6.53 -7.39 -1.86
N ARG A 106 7.20 -6.70 -0.93
CA ARG A 106 6.90 -5.30 -0.63
C ARG A 106 7.47 -4.39 -1.72
N ARG A 107 6.58 -3.71 -2.43
CA ARG A 107 6.93 -2.65 -3.38
C ARG A 107 7.31 -1.36 -2.65
N VAL A 108 8.25 -0.63 -3.23
CA VAL A 108 8.64 0.73 -2.85
C VAL A 108 7.58 1.69 -3.39
N SER A 109 6.93 2.44 -2.49
CA SER A 109 5.95 3.45 -2.87
C SER A 109 6.63 4.79 -3.19
N LYS A 110 6.02 5.62 -4.04
CA LYS A 110 6.49 6.99 -4.32
C LYS A 110 6.66 7.80 -3.04
N SER A 111 5.67 7.68 -2.13
CA SER A 111 5.70 8.34 -0.83
C SER A 111 6.88 7.90 0.03
N ALA A 112 7.29 6.62 -0.03
CA ALA A 112 8.44 6.14 0.74
C ALA A 112 9.75 6.71 0.20
N VAL A 113 9.90 6.82 -1.12
CA VAL A 113 11.08 7.46 -1.74
C VAL A 113 11.14 8.93 -1.36
N LEU A 114 10.01 9.65 -1.43
CA LEU A 114 9.95 11.05 -1.05
C LEU A 114 10.23 11.28 0.44
N GLU A 115 9.65 10.46 1.32
CA GLU A 115 9.87 10.52 2.77
C GLU A 115 11.36 10.31 3.08
N ALA A 116 11.99 9.27 2.51
CA ALA A 116 13.42 9.02 2.70
C ALA A 116 14.31 10.14 2.14
N ALA A 117 14.00 10.65 0.94
CA ALA A 117 14.77 11.73 0.33
C ALA A 117 14.66 13.05 1.12
N LEU A 118 13.47 13.36 1.65
CA LEU A 118 13.25 14.51 2.51
C LEU A 118 14.04 14.39 3.81
N THR A 119 13.98 13.24 4.49
CA THR A 119 14.76 12.99 5.70
C THR A 119 16.25 13.16 5.43
N LEU A 120 16.79 12.52 4.39
CA LEU A 120 18.21 12.64 4.04
C LEU A 120 18.63 14.09 3.73
N ALA A 121 17.76 14.86 3.08
CA ALA A 121 18.03 16.25 2.76
C ALA A 121 18.00 17.15 4.00
N CYS A 122 17.08 16.91 4.93
CA CYS A 122 17.01 17.59 6.21
C CYS A 122 18.21 17.24 7.09
N ASP A 123 18.54 15.95 7.25
CA ASP A 123 19.69 15.48 8.02
C ASP A 123 21.00 16.12 7.49
N ALA A 124 21.17 16.16 6.16
CA ALA A 124 22.31 16.80 5.52
C ALA A 124 22.36 18.32 5.75
N PHE A 125 21.20 18.99 5.80
CA PHE A 125 21.11 20.40 6.14
C PHE A 125 21.41 20.65 7.62
N GLU A 126 20.90 19.82 8.53
CA GLU A 126 21.19 19.94 9.96
C GLU A 126 22.68 19.73 10.25
N ALA A 127 23.34 18.82 9.54
CA ALA A 127 24.77 18.55 9.69
C ALA A 127 25.67 19.65 9.10
N ALA A 128 25.36 20.16 7.91
CA ALA A 128 26.25 21.07 7.16
C ALA A 128 25.75 22.52 7.09
N GLY A 129 24.54 22.80 7.57
CA GLY A 129 23.90 24.12 7.57
C GLY A 129 23.87 24.77 6.18
N PRO A 130 24.29 26.05 6.07
CA PRO A 130 24.39 26.76 4.79
C PRO A 130 25.29 26.08 3.75
N GLY A 131 26.21 25.22 4.20
CA GLY A 131 27.11 24.47 3.33
C GLY A 131 26.45 23.28 2.61
N SER A 132 25.25 22.89 3.03
CA SER A 132 24.55 21.71 2.50
C SER A 132 24.10 21.86 1.04
N PRO A 133 23.91 20.75 0.31
CA PRO A 133 23.39 20.78 -1.07
C PRO A 133 22.02 21.44 -1.17
N LEU A 134 21.17 21.25 -0.15
CA LEU A 134 19.84 21.85 -0.09
C LEU A 134 19.91 23.38 0.01
N ALA A 135 20.74 23.90 0.92
CA ALA A 135 20.90 25.35 1.08
C ALA A 135 21.48 26.01 -0.17
N ARG A 136 22.53 25.41 -0.76
CA ARG A 136 23.12 25.90 -2.02
C ARG A 136 22.07 25.97 -3.12
N ARG A 137 21.27 24.92 -3.29
CA ARG A 137 20.29 24.88 -4.38
C ARG A 137 19.15 25.88 -4.20
N LEU A 138 18.69 26.11 -2.98
CA LEU A 138 17.57 27.02 -2.70
C LEU A 138 18.00 28.49 -2.65
N LEU A 139 19.19 28.77 -2.12
CA LEU A 139 19.69 30.14 -1.96
C LEU A 139 20.43 30.65 -3.20
N SER A 140 20.99 29.77 -4.03
CA SER A 140 21.63 30.15 -5.29
C SER A 140 20.66 30.20 -6.48
N GLN A 141 19.37 29.93 -6.29
CA GLN A 141 18.40 30.09 -7.36
C GLN A 141 18.02 31.58 -7.52
N PRO A 142 18.12 32.15 -8.74
CA PRO A 142 17.58 33.48 -8.99
C PRO A 142 16.08 33.46 -8.69
N ALA A 143 15.59 34.49 -8.00
CA ALA A 143 14.18 34.61 -7.63
C ALA A 143 13.28 34.37 -8.86
N PRO A 144 12.19 33.59 -8.72
CA PRO A 144 11.26 33.40 -9.82
C PRO A 144 10.73 34.76 -10.28
N THR A 145 11.09 35.17 -11.49
CA THR A 145 10.55 36.39 -12.10
C THR A 145 9.04 36.25 -12.20
N PRO A 146 8.25 37.20 -11.68
CA PRO A 146 6.80 37.12 -11.74
C PRO A 146 6.34 37.05 -13.20
N PRO A 147 5.23 36.33 -13.49
CA PRO A 147 4.70 36.26 -14.84
C PRO A 147 4.39 37.67 -15.34
N LYS A 148 4.90 37.99 -16.53
CA LYS A 148 4.63 39.24 -17.24
C LYS A 148 3.13 39.28 -17.53
N THR A 149 2.36 39.99 -16.72
CA THR A 149 0.98 40.38 -17.03
C THR A 149 1.04 41.31 -18.23
N GLY A 150 0.87 40.75 -19.43
CA GLY A 150 0.61 41.51 -20.64
C GLY A 150 -0.83 42.04 -20.59
N GLY A 151 -0.96 43.35 -20.73
CA GLY A 151 -2.24 44.03 -20.98
C GLY A 151 -2.63 44.00 -22.45
#